data_AF-A0A173L1P1-F1
#
_entry.id   AF-A0A173L1P1-F1
#
_cell.length_a   1.000
_cell.length_b   1.000
_cell.length_c   1.000
_cell.angle_alpha   90.00
_cell.angle_beta   90.00
_cell.angle_gamma   90.00
#
_symmetry.space_group_name_H-M   'P 1'
#
loop_
_entity.id
_entity.type
_entity.pdbx_description
1 polymer ?
#
loop_
_entity_poly.entity_id
_entity_poly.type
_entity_poly.pdbx_seq_one_letter_code
_entity_poly.pdbx_strand_id
1 'polypeptide(L)'
;MTDTMNRTSPGTPIDGDRPTAGDENIVSLLRDLTSQGSHLAEQQLALIKAEVRETGNDLKAAIGAMAGAAVVGIAGLGVLLMALAYLLADAINHLGLATLIVGVVTLIIAYVMYRGGAAKMRAVDIAPERTQHSLERTPAALRGDLHPEQRR
;
A
#
# COMPACT_ATOMS: atom_id res chain seq x y z
N MET A 1 22.15 96.54 -24.22
CA MET A 1 22.18 96.45 -22.74
C MET A 1 22.09 94.97 -22.42
N THR A 2 23.13 94.46 -21.79
CA THR A 2 23.31 93.10 -21.30
C THR A 2 22.08 92.59 -20.53
N ASP A 3 21.66 91.34 -20.76
CA ASP A 3 21.70 90.43 -19.63
C ASP A 3 21.96 88.98 -20.04
N THR A 4 22.84 88.43 -19.24
CA THR A 4 23.48 87.14 -19.24
C THR A 4 22.71 86.22 -18.30
N MET A 5 22.91 84.91 -18.45
CA MET A 5 22.64 83.89 -17.43
C MET A 5 21.16 83.60 -17.10
N ASN A 6 20.71 82.38 -17.45
CA ASN A 6 20.44 81.44 -16.37
C ASN A 6 20.65 79.98 -16.80
N ARG A 7 21.62 79.34 -16.15
CA ARG A 7 21.77 77.88 -16.09
C ARG A 7 20.64 77.32 -15.25
N THR A 8 20.10 76.16 -15.62
CA THR A 8 20.17 74.95 -14.77
C THR A 8 19.45 73.81 -15.49
N SER A 9 20.22 72.76 -15.78
CA SER A 9 19.69 71.42 -16.02
C SER A 9 18.86 71.00 -14.80
N PRO A 10 17.63 70.50 -14.98
CA PRO A 10 17.02 69.65 -13.98
C PRO A 10 17.73 68.30 -14.08
N GLY A 11 18.65 68.04 -13.14
CA GLY A 11 19.09 66.68 -12.87
C GLY A 11 17.87 65.84 -12.56
N THR A 12 17.68 64.78 -13.34
CA THR A 12 16.68 63.75 -13.05
C THR A 12 16.95 63.24 -11.62
N PRO A 13 15.97 63.28 -10.71
CA PRO A 13 16.09 62.56 -9.46
C PRO A 13 16.22 61.07 -9.83
N ILE A 14 17.41 60.49 -9.64
CA ILE A 14 17.53 59.04 -9.45
C ILE A 14 17.01 58.82 -8.03
N ASP A 15 15.68 58.90 -7.87
CA ASP A 15 15.04 58.44 -6.65
C ASP A 15 15.08 56.92 -6.71
N GLY A 16 15.88 56.36 -5.80
CA GLY A 16 15.97 54.94 -5.57
C GLY A 16 14.64 54.42 -5.02
N ASP A 17 14.51 53.10 -5.08
CA ASP A 17 13.41 52.36 -4.46
C ASP A 17 12.09 52.32 -5.25
N ARG A 18 12.14 51.80 -6.48
CA ARG A 18 11.03 50.98 -6.97
C ARG A 18 11.23 49.58 -6.40
N PRO A 19 10.33 49.06 -5.54
CA PRO A 19 10.31 47.65 -5.21
C PRO A 19 10.26 46.88 -6.53
N THR A 20 11.11 45.89 -6.64
CA THR A 20 11.34 45.06 -7.81
C THR A 20 10.03 44.36 -8.23
N ALA A 21 9.27 44.98 -9.14
CA ALA A 21 8.08 44.37 -9.73
C ALA A 21 8.38 43.01 -10.39
N GLY A 22 9.64 42.73 -10.75
CA GLY A 22 10.08 41.41 -11.22
C GLY A 22 10.10 40.35 -10.11
N ASP A 23 10.49 40.72 -8.88
CA ASP A 23 10.64 39.76 -7.78
C ASP A 23 9.28 39.37 -7.17
N GLU A 24 8.34 40.33 -7.06
CA GLU A 24 6.96 40.04 -6.62
C GLU A 24 6.23 39.10 -7.60
N ASN A 25 6.45 39.25 -8.91
CA ASN A 25 5.82 38.40 -9.93
C ASN A 25 6.40 36.97 -9.94
N ILE A 26 7.70 36.79 -9.71
CA ILE A 26 8.32 35.46 -9.61
C ILE A 26 7.85 34.73 -8.34
N VAL A 27 7.71 35.44 -7.22
CA VAL A 27 7.16 34.89 -5.97
C VAL A 27 5.68 34.50 -6.13
N SER A 28 4.89 35.31 -6.86
CA SER A 28 3.50 35.00 -7.21
C SER A 28 3.38 33.74 -8.07
N LEU A 29 4.20 33.59 -9.12
CA LEU A 29 4.15 32.42 -10.01
C LEU A 29 4.56 31.12 -9.30
N LEU A 30 5.57 31.17 -8.42
CA LEU A 30 5.94 30.01 -7.58
C LEU A 30 4.80 29.61 -6.63
N ARG A 31 4.08 30.61 -6.10
CA ARG A 31 2.95 30.38 -5.19
C ARG A 31 1.76 29.75 -5.92
N ASP A 32 1.48 30.20 -7.14
CA ASP A 32 0.45 29.62 -8.00
C ASP A 32 0.80 28.20 -8.46
N LEU A 33 2.07 27.93 -8.81
CA LEU A 33 2.55 26.56 -9.13
C LEU A 33 2.46 25.62 -7.93
N THR A 34 2.84 26.10 -6.74
CA THR A 34 2.77 25.31 -5.50
C THR A 34 1.31 25.04 -5.11
N SER A 35 0.43 26.03 -5.28
CA SER A 35 -1.01 25.89 -5.03
C SER A 35 -1.68 24.92 -6.01
N GLN A 36 -1.38 25.02 -7.31
CA GLN A 36 -1.93 24.12 -8.34
C GLN A 36 -1.38 22.69 -8.20
N GLY A 37 -0.08 22.55 -7.89
CA GLY A 37 0.54 21.26 -7.59
C GLY A 37 -0.04 20.61 -6.32
N SER A 38 -0.36 21.40 -5.29
CA SER A 38 -1.04 20.90 -4.09
C SER A 38 -2.44 20.38 -4.40
N HIS A 39 -3.20 21.10 -5.24
CA HIS A 39 -4.54 20.67 -5.63
C HIS A 39 -4.53 19.35 -6.42
N LEU A 40 -3.55 19.15 -7.31
CA LEU A 40 -3.40 17.90 -8.07
C LEU A 40 -2.90 16.73 -7.20
N ALA A 41 -2.02 17.00 -6.24
CA ALA A 41 -1.55 16.01 -5.27
C ALA A 41 -2.69 15.54 -4.35
N GLU A 42 -3.56 16.43 -3.90
CA GLU A 42 -4.76 16.10 -3.13
C GLU A 42 -5.71 15.19 -3.91
N GLN A 43 -5.91 15.45 -5.20
CA GLN A 43 -6.76 14.63 -6.06
C GLN A 43 -6.17 13.23 -6.30
N GLN A 44 -4.87 13.13 -6.56
CA GLN A 44 -4.20 11.83 -6.70
C GLN A 44 -4.23 11.05 -5.39
N LEU A 45 -4.06 11.71 -4.24
CA LEU A 45 -4.19 11.08 -2.93
C LEU A 45 -5.62 10.60 -2.67
N ALA A 46 -6.63 11.39 -3.04
CA ALA A 46 -8.03 11.01 -2.94
C ALA A 46 -8.35 9.79 -3.82
N LEU A 47 -7.78 9.72 -5.02
CA LEU A 47 -7.93 8.60 -5.94
C LEU A 47 -7.25 7.33 -5.42
N ILE A 48 -5.97 7.43 -4.99
CA ILE A 48 -5.24 6.31 -4.40
C ILE A 48 -5.99 5.79 -3.17
N LYS A 49 -6.51 6.68 -2.32
CA LYS A 49 -7.30 6.30 -1.15
C LYS A 49 -8.59 5.58 -1.54
N ALA A 50 -9.24 6.00 -2.62
CA ALA A 50 -10.42 5.33 -3.16
C ALA A 50 -10.08 3.92 -3.68
N GLU A 51 -9.02 3.78 -4.48
CA GLU A 51 -8.58 2.49 -5.03
C GLU A 51 -8.12 1.51 -3.96
N VAL A 52 -7.38 1.98 -2.94
CA VAL A 52 -7.00 1.15 -1.77
C VAL A 52 -8.25 0.71 -0.99
N ARG A 53 -9.24 1.59 -0.84
CA ARG A 53 -10.51 1.25 -0.16
C ARG A 53 -11.32 0.24 -0.96
N GLU A 54 -11.40 0.40 -2.27
CA GLU A 54 -12.11 -0.50 -3.17
C GLU A 54 -11.43 -1.88 -3.19
N THR A 55 -10.11 -1.92 -3.40
CA THR A 55 -9.30 -3.15 -3.29
C THR A 55 -9.45 -3.81 -1.91
N GLY A 56 -9.48 -3.01 -0.84
CA GLY A 56 -9.70 -3.50 0.52
C GLY A 56 -11.09 -4.09 0.75
N ASN A 57 -12.13 -3.48 0.15
CA ASN A 57 -13.49 -3.99 0.19
C ASN A 57 -13.63 -5.29 -0.60
N ASP A 58 -13.03 -5.37 -1.79
CA ASP A 58 -13.03 -6.57 -2.63
C ASP A 58 -12.31 -7.72 -1.94
N LEU A 59 -11.14 -7.46 -1.37
CA LEU A 59 -10.40 -8.43 -0.57
C LEU A 59 -11.23 -8.89 0.64
N LYS A 60 -11.90 -7.97 1.34
CA LYS A 60 -12.78 -8.31 2.46
C LYS A 60 -13.96 -9.18 2.03
N ALA A 61 -14.59 -8.85 0.90
CA ALA A 61 -15.68 -9.64 0.34
C ALA A 61 -15.19 -11.04 -0.06
N ALA A 62 -14.02 -11.14 -0.70
CA ALA A 62 -13.40 -12.41 -1.08
C ALA A 62 -13.07 -13.28 0.15
N ILE A 63 -12.44 -12.70 1.18
CA ILE A 63 -12.15 -13.43 2.44
C ILE A 63 -13.45 -13.87 3.11
N GLY A 64 -14.47 -13.00 3.14
CA GLY A 64 -15.79 -13.34 3.70
C GLY A 64 -16.47 -14.49 2.96
N ALA A 65 -16.46 -14.47 1.62
CA ALA A 65 -17.01 -15.54 0.79
C ALA A 65 -16.24 -16.85 0.97
N MET A 66 -14.90 -16.80 1.03
CA MET A 66 -14.05 -17.97 1.27
C MET A 66 -14.30 -18.58 2.65
N ALA A 67 -14.46 -17.75 3.68
CA ALA A 67 -14.79 -18.23 5.02
C ALA A 67 -16.18 -18.89 5.06
N GLY A 68 -17.18 -18.28 4.42
CA GLY A 68 -18.53 -18.86 4.29
C GLY A 68 -18.51 -20.19 3.54
N ALA A 69 -17.80 -20.26 2.41
CA ALA A 69 -17.61 -21.49 1.65
C ALA A 69 -16.88 -22.56 2.46
N ALA A 70 -15.88 -22.20 3.27
CA ALA A 70 -15.19 -23.14 4.16
C ALA A 70 -16.14 -23.72 5.22
N VAL A 71 -16.98 -22.89 5.85
CA VAL A 71 -17.97 -23.36 6.84
C VAL A 71 -18.97 -24.32 6.21
N VAL A 72 -19.58 -23.94 5.09
CA VAL A 72 -20.53 -24.78 4.37
C VAL A 72 -19.85 -26.05 3.84
N GLY A 73 -18.63 -25.93 3.33
CA GLY A 73 -17.83 -27.05 2.84
C GLY A 73 -17.49 -28.07 3.94
N ILE A 74 -17.10 -27.61 5.14
CA ILE A 74 -16.83 -28.48 6.29
C ILE A 74 -18.11 -29.19 6.76
N ALA A 75 -19.22 -28.45 6.89
CA ALA A 75 -20.50 -29.03 7.28
C ALA A 75 -21.00 -30.06 6.25
N GLY A 76 -20.96 -29.71 4.96
CA GLY A 76 -21.34 -30.58 3.86
C GLY A 76 -20.45 -31.82 3.74
N LEU A 77 -19.13 -31.66 3.94
CA LEU A 77 -18.20 -32.79 3.96
C LEU A 77 -18.55 -33.77 5.09
N GLY A 78 -18.89 -33.27 6.29
CA GLY A 78 -19.35 -34.12 7.38
C GLY A 78 -20.60 -34.93 7.02
N VAL A 79 -21.58 -34.29 6.40
CA VAL A 79 -22.79 -34.96 5.90
C VAL A 79 -22.47 -36.01 4.83
N LEU A 80 -21.59 -35.70 3.88
CA LEU A 80 -21.16 -36.64 2.84
C LEU A 80 -20.40 -37.84 3.41
N LEU A 81 -19.49 -37.62 4.37
CA LEU A 81 -18.77 -38.70 5.02
C LEU A 81 -19.72 -39.61 5.82
N MET A 82 -20.72 -39.03 6.48
CA MET A 82 -21.75 -39.82 7.16
C MET A 82 -22.58 -40.63 6.16
N ALA A 83 -22.99 -40.01 5.04
CA ALA A 83 -23.72 -40.69 3.97
C ALA A 83 -22.89 -41.85 3.36
N LEU A 84 -21.60 -41.64 3.13
CA LEU A 84 -20.68 -42.67 2.67
C LEU A 84 -20.55 -43.82 3.68
N ALA A 85 -20.47 -43.49 4.97
CA ALA A 85 -20.40 -44.50 6.01
C ALA A 85 -21.69 -45.34 6.06
N TYR A 86 -22.87 -44.73 5.94
CA TYR A 86 -24.13 -45.47 5.84
C TYR A 86 -24.23 -46.32 4.58
N LEU A 87 -23.82 -45.78 3.43
CA LEU A 87 -23.83 -46.52 2.17
C LEU A 87 -22.90 -47.74 2.22
N LEU A 88 -21.71 -47.58 2.79
CA LEU A 88 -20.77 -48.68 2.98
C LEU A 88 -21.28 -49.67 4.04
N ALA A 89 -21.92 -49.17 5.10
CA ALA A 89 -22.50 -50.02 6.14
C ALA A 89 -23.59 -50.94 5.60
N ASP A 90 -24.43 -50.45 4.68
CA ASP A 90 -25.44 -51.25 3.99
C ASP A 90 -24.80 -52.34 3.13
N ALA A 91 -23.74 -51.99 2.39
CA ALA A 91 -23.01 -52.94 1.54
C ALA A 91 -22.33 -54.07 2.34
N ILE A 92 -21.81 -53.79 3.54
CA ILE A 92 -21.07 -54.77 4.37
C ILE A 92 -21.87 -55.28 5.57
N ASN A 93 -23.11 -54.84 5.76
CA ASN A 93 -23.98 -55.13 6.91
C ASN A 93 -23.35 -54.86 8.29
N HIS A 94 -22.42 -53.89 8.40
CA HIS A 94 -21.75 -53.57 9.65
C HIS A 94 -21.35 -52.09 9.75
N LEU A 95 -22.15 -51.33 10.50
CA LEU A 95 -21.97 -49.87 10.63
C LEU A 95 -20.62 -49.47 11.26
N GLY A 96 -20.18 -50.15 12.32
CA GLY A 96 -18.93 -49.83 13.02
C GLY A 96 -17.66 -49.97 12.15
N LEU A 97 -17.58 -51.03 11.33
CA LEU A 97 -16.46 -51.22 10.41
C LEU A 97 -16.52 -50.21 9.26
N ALA A 98 -17.71 -49.92 8.73
CA ALA A 98 -17.87 -48.95 7.66
C ALA A 98 -17.44 -47.54 8.08
N THR A 99 -17.89 -47.07 9.26
CA THR A 99 -17.48 -45.74 9.78
C THR A 99 -15.98 -45.67 10.04
N LEU A 100 -15.38 -46.75 10.56
CA LEU A 100 -13.93 -46.83 10.77
C LEU A 100 -13.16 -46.76 9.44
N ILE A 101 -13.57 -47.53 8.43
CA ILE A 101 -12.92 -47.53 7.11
C ILE A 101 -12.99 -46.13 6.47
N VAL A 102 -14.18 -45.52 6.44
CA VAL A 102 -14.35 -44.17 5.88
C VAL A 102 -13.52 -43.14 6.65
N GLY A 103 -13.49 -43.23 7.99
CA GLY A 103 -12.67 -42.37 8.84
C GLY A 103 -11.17 -42.49 8.54
N VAL A 104 -10.66 -43.71 8.45
CA VAL A 104 -9.22 -43.97 8.16
C VAL A 104 -8.86 -43.46 6.77
N VAL A 105 -9.67 -43.74 5.74
CA VAL A 105 -9.43 -43.24 4.38
C VAL A 105 -9.42 -41.71 4.35
N THR A 106 -10.36 -41.08 5.05
CA THR A 106 -10.43 -39.61 5.14
C THR A 106 -9.20 -39.03 5.84
N LEU A 107 -8.71 -39.65 6.92
CA LEU A 107 -7.48 -39.22 7.60
C LEU A 107 -6.24 -39.33 6.71
N ILE A 108 -6.15 -40.37 5.88
CA ILE A 108 -5.05 -40.51 4.92
C ILE A 108 -5.09 -39.36 3.90
N ILE A 109 -6.27 -39.06 3.35
CA ILE A 109 -6.45 -37.93 2.41
C ILE A 109 -6.06 -36.60 3.09
N ALA A 110 -6.54 -36.36 4.31
CA ALA A 110 -6.21 -35.17 5.08
C ALA A 110 -4.71 -35.03 5.34
N TYR A 111 -4.03 -36.12 5.67
CA TYR A 111 -2.57 -36.14 5.88
C TYR A 111 -1.80 -35.77 4.60
N VAL A 112 -2.18 -36.32 3.44
CA VAL A 112 -1.56 -35.99 2.14
C VAL A 112 -1.77 -34.52 1.80
N MET A 113 -3.00 -34.00 1.98
CA MET A 113 -3.30 -32.59 1.75
C MET A 113 -2.50 -31.67 2.68
N TYR A 114 -2.41 -32.01 3.97
CA TYR A 114 -1.63 -31.26 4.94
C TYR A 114 -0.16 -31.16 4.51
N ARG A 115 0.45 -32.28 4.09
CA ARG A 115 1.84 -32.27 3.62
C ARG A 115 2.03 -31.41 2.36
N GLY A 116 1.10 -31.48 1.41
CA GLY A 116 1.14 -30.65 0.21
C GLY A 116 0.99 -29.15 0.52
N GLY A 117 0.06 -28.79 1.41
CA GLY A 117 -0.16 -27.41 1.85
C GLY A 117 1.03 -26.87 2.64
N ALA A 118 1.54 -27.63 3.61
CA ALA A 118 2.71 -27.27 4.39
C ALA A 118 3.96 -27.08 3.53
N ALA A 119 4.14 -27.92 2.50
CA ALA A 119 5.24 -27.76 1.55
C ALA A 119 5.13 -26.45 0.75
N LYS A 120 3.92 -26.08 0.29
CA LYS A 120 3.69 -24.82 -0.41
C LYS A 120 3.89 -23.60 0.49
N MET A 121 3.44 -23.65 1.74
CA MET A 121 3.66 -22.56 2.71
C MET A 121 5.14 -22.37 3.04
N ARG A 122 5.93 -23.45 3.10
CA ARG A 122 7.38 -23.36 3.24
C ARG A 122 8.08 -22.77 2.02
N ALA A 123 7.54 -22.98 0.83
CA ALA A 123 8.08 -22.39 -0.41
C ALA A 123 7.68 -20.92 -0.58
N VAL A 124 6.56 -20.51 0.01
CA VAL A 124 6.16 -19.10 0.13
C VAL A 124 6.83 -18.54 1.38
N ASP A 125 8.16 -18.45 1.34
CA ASP A 125 8.94 -17.75 2.35
C ASP A 125 8.62 -16.24 2.22
N ILE A 126 7.68 -15.75 3.03
CA ILE A 126 7.38 -14.33 3.18
C ILE A 126 8.46 -13.68 4.06
N ALA A 127 9.72 -14.03 3.83
CA ALA A 127 10.86 -13.22 4.21
C ALA A 127 11.23 -12.46 2.94
N PRO A 128 10.90 -11.17 2.82
CA PRO A 128 11.43 -10.39 1.72
C PRO A 128 12.94 -10.24 1.97
N GLU A 129 13.72 -11.17 1.42
CA GLU A 129 15.19 -11.19 1.54
C GLU A 129 15.80 -9.86 1.08
N ARG A 130 15.10 -9.16 0.16
CA ARG A 130 15.49 -7.83 -0.34
C ARG A 130 15.12 -6.67 0.59
N THR A 131 14.10 -6.82 1.44
CA THR A 131 13.66 -5.75 2.35
C THR A 131 14.49 -5.74 3.64
N GLN A 132 14.92 -6.90 4.15
CA GLN A 132 15.79 -6.94 5.33
C GLN A 132 17.15 -6.25 5.06
N HIS A 133 17.74 -6.52 3.90
CA HIS A 133 19.02 -5.90 3.51
C HIS A 133 18.92 -4.38 3.25
N SER A 134 17.73 -3.87 2.92
CA SER A 134 17.49 -2.45 2.65
C SER A 134 17.19 -1.66 3.95
N LEU A 135 16.59 -2.31 4.95
CA LEU A 135 16.34 -1.71 6.27
C LEU A 135 17.61 -1.63 7.12
N GLU A 136 18.51 -2.62 7.03
CA GLU A 136 19.80 -2.61 7.73
C GLU A 136 20.78 -1.57 7.18
N ARG A 137 20.64 -1.17 5.90
CA ARG A 137 21.54 -0.19 5.24
C ARG A 137 21.14 1.28 5.39
N THR A 138 20.03 1.60 6.05
CA THR A 138 19.61 3.00 6.22
C THR A 138 19.75 3.56 7.65
N PRO A 139 20.95 3.53 8.29
CA PRO A 139 21.25 4.39 9.44
C PRO A 139 21.98 5.70 9.07
N ALA A 140 22.42 5.88 7.81
CA ALA A 140 23.24 7.03 7.43
C ALA A 140 22.44 8.25 6.91
N ALA A 141 21.28 8.05 6.27
CA ALA A 141 20.51 9.15 5.69
C ALA A 141 19.54 9.85 6.68
N LEU A 142 19.21 9.18 7.81
CA LEU A 142 18.36 9.72 8.87
C LEU A 142 19.16 10.40 10.01
N ARG A 143 20.46 10.11 10.12
CA ARG A 143 21.41 10.91 10.91
C ARG A 143 21.87 12.04 10.02
N GLY A 144 21.08 13.10 10.00
CA GLY A 144 21.39 14.29 9.24
C GLY A 144 22.80 14.78 9.53
N ASP A 145 23.66 14.68 8.54
CA ASP A 145 24.79 15.59 8.38
C ASP A 145 24.23 16.96 8.01
N LEU A 146 23.63 17.63 9.00
CA LEU A 146 23.79 19.07 9.08
C LEU A 146 25.29 19.27 9.25
N HIS A 147 25.97 19.64 8.16
CA HIS A 147 27.24 20.35 8.25
C HIS A 147 26.91 21.82 8.49
N PRO A 148 26.87 22.30 9.75
CA PRO A 148 27.00 23.71 10.01
C PRO A 148 28.46 24.13 9.71
N GLU A 149 28.60 25.32 9.15
CA GLU A 149 29.81 26.14 9.24
C GLU A 149 31.05 25.64 8.48
N GLN A 150 31.08 25.88 7.17
CA GLN A 150 32.28 26.44 6.56
C GLN A 150 32.20 27.97 6.62
N ARG A 151 32.59 28.52 7.77
CA ARG A 151 32.96 29.92 7.94
C ARG A 151 34.43 29.95 8.33
N ARG A 152 35.33 30.22 7.36
CA ARG A 152 36.58 31.00 7.51
C ARG A 152 37.05 31.45 6.14
#